data_AF-A0A917MM66-F1
#
_entry.id   AF-A0A917MM66-F1
#
_cell.length_a   1.000
_cell.length_b   1.000
_cell.length_c   1.000
_cell.angle_alpha   90.00
_cell.angle_beta   90.00
_cell.angle_gamma   90.00
#
_symmetry.space_group_name_H-M   'P 1'
#
loop_
_entity.id
_entity.type
_entity.pdbx_description
1 polymer ?
#
loop_
_entity_poly.entity_id
_entity_poly.type
_entity_poly.pdbx_seq_one_letter_code
_entity_poly.pdbx_strand_id
1 'polypeptide(L)'
;MSDQTPRRRGRAADPTRMRNQPALATPKRWIWIVPSILLAAAAIVAFVASMPINLALAWIGIAFVVASLLAILVTAFAVREDRARNFTLAALMLIMAVAALALLLGILWAAQLPQA
;
A
#
# COMPACT_ATOMS: atom_id res chain seq x y z
N MET A 1 46.48 40.40 -23.45
CA MET A 1 45.39 41.15 -22.78
C MET A 1 44.18 40.21 -22.70
N SER A 2 43.99 39.65 -21.51
CA SER A 2 42.91 38.78 -20.98
C SER A 2 41.84 38.18 -21.91
N ASP A 3 41.96 36.86 -22.13
CA ASP A 3 40.85 35.95 -22.41
C ASP A 3 40.17 35.60 -21.06
N GLN A 4 38.94 36.06 -20.86
CA GLN A 4 38.11 35.70 -19.71
C GLN A 4 36.72 35.28 -20.21
N THR A 5 36.62 34.05 -20.70
CA THR A 5 35.35 33.35 -20.81
C THR A 5 34.95 32.84 -19.42
N PRO A 6 33.88 33.37 -18.79
CA PRO A 6 33.47 32.92 -17.47
C PRO A 6 32.93 31.49 -17.60
N ARG A 7 33.71 30.52 -17.12
CA ARG A 7 33.32 29.11 -17.01
C ARG A 7 32.03 29.02 -16.19
N ARG A 8 30.92 28.64 -16.84
CA ARG A 8 29.64 28.28 -16.22
C ARG A 8 29.77 27.00 -15.36
N ARG A 9 30.52 27.05 -14.25
CA ARG A 9 30.51 26.03 -13.20
C ARG A 9 29.77 26.64 -12.01
N GLY A 10 28.56 26.18 -11.70
CA GLY A 10 27.91 26.57 -10.45
C GLY A 10 26.38 26.57 -10.37
N ARG A 11 25.62 26.25 -11.43
CA ARG A 11 24.14 26.20 -11.34
C ARG A 11 23.55 24.80 -11.10
N ALA A 12 24.37 23.75 -11.12
CA ALA A 12 23.86 22.37 -11.03
C ALA A 12 23.82 21.81 -9.60
N ALA A 13 24.48 22.45 -8.62
CA ALA A 13 24.68 21.89 -7.28
C ALA A 13 24.37 22.91 -6.18
N ASP A 14 23.23 23.61 -6.29
CA ASP A 14 22.74 24.42 -5.18
C ASP A 14 22.00 23.48 -4.18
N PRO A 15 22.55 23.27 -2.96
CA PRO A 15 21.94 22.40 -1.95
C PRO A 15 20.71 23.03 -1.28
N THR A 16 20.44 24.32 -1.50
CA THR A 16 19.23 25.01 -0.99
C THR A 16 18.02 24.80 -1.88
N ARG A 17 18.22 24.26 -3.09
CA ARG A 17 17.13 23.92 -4.00
C ARG A 17 16.33 22.77 -3.38
N MET A 18 15.08 23.05 -2.98
CA MET A 18 14.18 22.08 -2.31
C MET A 18 14.12 20.69 -2.99
N ARG A 19 14.28 20.62 -4.31
CA ARG A 19 14.31 19.36 -5.08
C ARG A 19 15.49 18.43 -4.77
N ASN A 20 16.60 18.95 -4.24
CA ASN A 20 17.78 18.17 -3.89
C ASN A 20 17.80 17.75 -2.40
N GLN A 21 16.71 17.96 -1.66
CA GLN A 21 16.65 17.56 -0.26
C GLN A 21 16.62 16.03 -0.13
N PRO A 22 17.53 15.42 0.65
CA PRO A 22 17.57 13.97 0.85
C PRO A 22 16.28 13.42 1.49
N ALA A 23 15.49 14.27 2.17
CA ALA A 23 14.16 13.91 2.67
C ALA A 23 13.18 13.49 1.54
N LEU A 24 13.33 14.04 0.34
CA LEU A 24 12.55 13.66 -0.86
C LEU A 24 13.15 12.47 -1.62
N ALA A 25 14.38 12.06 -1.29
CA ALA A 25 15.06 10.91 -1.88
C ALA A 25 14.67 9.57 -1.22
N THR A 26 13.85 9.62 -0.16
CA THR A 26 13.26 8.42 0.46
C THR A 26 12.62 7.56 -0.64
N PRO A 27 12.95 6.25 -0.72
CA PRO A 27 12.40 5.39 -1.76
C PRO A 27 10.87 5.33 -1.62
N LYS A 28 10.17 6.04 -2.52
CA LYS A 28 8.70 6.18 -2.58
C LYS A 28 7.91 4.87 -2.50
N ARG A 29 8.56 3.74 -2.76
CA ARG A 29 7.93 2.41 -2.76
C ARG A 29 7.51 1.96 -1.37
N TRP A 30 8.29 2.26 -0.33
CA TRP A 30 8.00 1.79 1.03
C TRP A 30 6.82 2.51 1.70
N ILE A 31 6.55 3.75 1.31
CA ILE A 31 5.45 4.57 1.84
C ILE A 31 4.08 3.88 1.66
N TRP A 32 3.90 3.08 0.62
CA TRP A 32 2.66 2.37 0.35
C TRP A 32 2.67 0.89 0.77
N ILE A 33 3.84 0.24 0.72
CA ILE A 33 3.97 -1.18 1.08
C ILE A 33 3.79 -1.38 2.58
N VAL A 34 4.43 -0.56 3.42
CA VAL A 34 4.35 -0.68 4.89
C VAL A 34 2.90 -0.64 5.40
N PRO A 35 2.08 0.38 5.07
CA PRO A 35 0.71 0.43 5.54
C PRO A 35 -0.17 -0.70 4.95
N SER A 36 0.11 -1.15 3.73
CA SER A 36 -0.61 -2.28 3.11
C SER A 36 -0.34 -3.59 3.86
N ILE A 37 0.92 -3.84 4.25
CA ILE A 37 1.29 -5.01 5.06
C ILE A 37 0.63 -4.94 6.43
N LEU A 38 0.66 -3.77 7.08
CA LEU A 38 0.03 -3.58 8.41
C LEU A 38 -1.48 -3.82 8.34
N LEU A 39 -2.15 -3.27 7.32
CA LEU A 39 -3.57 -3.47 7.11
C LEU A 39 -3.90 -4.95 6.86
N ALA A 40 -3.12 -5.61 6.00
CA ALA A 40 -3.30 -7.04 5.71
C ALA A 40 -3.12 -7.89 6.98
N ALA A 41 -2.09 -7.61 7.79
CA ALA A 41 -1.87 -8.31 9.04
C ALA A 41 -3.04 -8.13 10.01
N ALA A 42 -3.52 -6.89 10.19
CA ALA A 42 -4.68 -6.60 11.03
C ALA A 42 -5.94 -7.33 10.55
N ALA A 43 -6.21 -7.32 9.24
CA ALA A 43 -7.36 -8.00 8.65
C ALA A 43 -7.27 -9.53 8.84
N ILE A 44 -6.10 -10.14 8.62
CA ILE A 44 -5.89 -11.57 8.83
C ILE A 44 -6.12 -11.94 10.30
N VAL A 45 -5.57 -11.19 11.25
CA VAL A 45 -5.81 -11.42 12.68
C VAL A 45 -7.30 -11.38 13.02
N ALA A 46 -8.02 -10.40 12.45
CA ALA A 46 -9.46 -10.28 12.67
C ALA A 46 -10.25 -11.46 12.06
N PHE A 47 -9.87 -11.97 10.88
CA PHE A 47 -10.48 -13.16 10.30
C PHE A 47 -10.14 -14.45 11.05
N VAL A 48 -8.92 -14.58 11.56
CA VAL A 48 -8.54 -15.72 12.41
C VAL A 48 -9.38 -15.72 13.69
N ALA A 49 -9.58 -14.56 14.31
CA ALA A 49 -10.45 -14.43 15.48
C ALA A 49 -11.93 -14.75 15.18
N SER A 50 -12.38 -14.60 13.93
CA SER A 50 -13.75 -14.88 13.51
C SER A 50 -13.98 -16.31 12.99
N MET A 51 -12.93 -17.14 12.88
CA MET A 51 -13.05 -18.55 12.49
C MET A 51 -14.08 -19.37 13.30
N PRO A 52 -14.21 -19.20 14.64
CA PRO A 52 -15.20 -19.94 15.42
C PRO A 52 -16.65 -19.60 15.05
N ILE A 53 -16.88 -18.45 14.40
CA ILE A 53 -18.21 -17.98 14.01
C ILE A 53 -18.58 -18.53 12.62
N ASN A 54 -17.70 -18.33 11.64
CA ASN A 54 -17.93 -18.79 10.28
C ASN A 54 -16.62 -19.10 9.56
N LEU A 55 -16.22 -20.37 9.62
CA LEU A 55 -14.96 -20.85 9.06
C LEU A 55 -14.82 -20.59 7.56
N ALA A 56 -15.90 -20.79 6.79
CA ALA A 56 -15.89 -20.63 5.34
C ALA A 56 -15.64 -19.17 4.94
N LEU A 57 -16.39 -18.22 5.51
CA LEU A 57 -16.22 -16.79 5.23
C LEU A 57 -14.88 -16.26 5.74
N ALA A 58 -14.39 -16.74 6.89
CA ALA A 58 -13.07 -16.36 7.40
C ALA A 58 -11.95 -16.76 6.43
N TRP A 59 -11.98 -17.98 5.88
CA TRP A 59 -11.00 -18.42 4.88
C TRP A 59 -11.07 -17.63 3.57
N ILE A 60 -12.28 -17.32 3.09
CA ILE A 60 -12.47 -16.48 1.90
C ILE A 60 -11.85 -15.10 2.12
N GLY A 61 -12.08 -14.50 3.30
CA GLY A 61 -11.49 -13.21 3.69
C GLY A 61 -9.96 -13.24 3.71
N ILE A 62 -9.37 -14.26 4.33
CA ILE A 62 -7.90 -14.44 4.38
C ILE A 62 -7.34 -14.59 2.96
N ALA A 63 -7.91 -15.46 2.14
CA ALA A 63 -7.45 -15.68 0.77
C ALA A 63 -7.52 -14.40 -0.06
N PHE A 64 -8.59 -13.62 0.09
CA PHE A 64 -8.75 -12.34 -0.60
C PHE A 64 -7.72 -11.29 -0.17
N VAL A 65 -7.46 -11.16 1.15
CA VAL A 65 -6.44 -10.24 1.69
C VAL A 65 -5.05 -10.61 1.18
N VAL A 66 -4.71 -11.90 1.19
CA VAL A 66 -3.42 -12.40 0.68
C VAL A 66 -3.29 -12.09 -0.82
N ALA A 67 -4.31 -12.38 -1.63
CA ALA A 67 -4.30 -12.09 -3.06
C ALA A 67 -4.13 -10.58 -3.33
N SER A 68 -4.84 -9.74 -2.58
CA SER A 68 -4.73 -8.28 -2.71
C SER A 68 -3.33 -7.78 -2.32
N LEU A 69 -2.71 -8.35 -1.27
CA LEU A 69 -1.36 -7.99 -0.86
C LEU A 69 -0.33 -8.38 -1.93
N LEU A 70 -0.48 -9.56 -2.54
CA LEU A 70 0.35 -9.97 -3.67
C LEU A 70 0.18 -9.02 -4.86
N ALA A 71 -1.03 -8.60 -5.18
CA ALA A 71 -1.28 -7.63 -6.26
C ALA A 71 -0.57 -6.28 -6.00
N ILE A 72 -0.59 -5.80 -4.75
CA ILE A 72 0.13 -4.59 -4.33
C ILE A 72 1.65 -4.78 -4.53
N LEU A 73 2.21 -5.91 -4.09
CA LEU A 73 3.63 -6.21 -4.25
C LEU A 73 4.02 -6.27 -5.74
N VAL A 74 3.27 -7.03 -6.55
CA VAL A 74 3.50 -7.15 -8.00
C VAL A 74 3.46 -5.77 -8.66
N THR A 75 2.46 -4.95 -8.34
CA THR A 75 2.33 -3.59 -8.88
C THR A 75 3.51 -2.70 -8.47
N ALA A 76 3.97 -2.82 -7.21
CA ALA A 76 5.07 -2.03 -6.70
C ALA A 76 6.40 -2.32 -7.42
N PHE A 77 6.59 -3.55 -7.92
CA PHE A 77 7.79 -3.96 -8.65
C PHE A 77 7.65 -3.84 -10.18
N ALA A 78 6.46 -4.05 -10.75
CA ALA A 78 6.23 -4.05 -12.19
C ALA A 78 6.04 -2.64 -12.79
N VAL A 79 5.44 -1.70 -12.05
CA VAL A 79 5.11 -0.38 -12.59
C VAL A 79 6.28 0.60 -12.41
N ARG A 80 6.89 1.00 -13.54
CA ARG A 80 8.01 1.96 -13.59
C ARG A 80 7.57 3.41 -13.38
N GLU A 81 6.37 3.77 -13.80
CA GLU A 81 5.81 5.12 -13.70
C GLU A 81 5.36 5.43 -12.26
N ASP A 82 6.00 6.41 -11.61
CA ASP A 82 5.75 6.70 -10.19
C ASP A 82 4.31 7.15 -9.88
N ARG A 83 3.68 7.92 -10.78
CA ARG A 83 2.30 8.42 -10.58
C ARG A 83 1.27 7.30 -10.73
N ALA A 84 1.35 6.53 -11.81
CA ALA A 84 0.46 5.40 -12.05
C ALA A 84 0.59 4.36 -10.94
N ARG A 85 1.84 4.04 -10.53
CA ARG A 85 2.10 3.11 -9.42
C ARG A 85 1.40 3.56 -8.13
N ASN A 86 1.55 4.81 -7.74
CA ASN A 86 0.93 5.30 -6.50
C ASN A 86 -0.60 5.25 -6.54
N PHE A 87 -1.23 5.59 -7.66
CA PHE A 87 -2.68 5.52 -7.80
C PHE A 87 -3.18 4.07 -7.73
N THR A 88 -2.52 3.14 -8.44
CA THR A 88 -2.88 1.72 -8.41
C THR A 88 -2.69 1.11 -7.02
N LEU A 89 -1.60 1.43 -6.31
CA LEU A 89 -1.37 0.96 -4.94
C LEU A 89 -2.45 1.46 -3.98
N ALA A 90 -2.82 2.75 -4.07
CA ALA A 90 -3.89 3.31 -3.25
C ALA A 90 -5.25 2.67 -3.56
N ALA A 91 -5.57 2.45 -4.84
CA ALA A 91 -6.80 1.79 -5.25
C ALA A 91 -6.88 0.34 -4.75
N LEU A 92 -5.78 -0.44 -4.88
CA LEU A 92 -5.72 -1.81 -4.37
C LEU A 92 -5.85 -1.87 -2.85
N MET A 93 -5.21 -0.95 -2.13
CA MET A 93 -5.34 -0.86 -0.67
C MET A 93 -6.78 -0.52 -0.25
N LEU A 94 -7.44 0.38 -0.97
CA LEU A 94 -8.86 0.70 -0.72
C LEU A 94 -9.77 -0.50 -0.98
N ILE A 95 -9.56 -1.22 -2.09
CA ILE A 95 -10.32 -2.45 -2.42
C ILE A 95 -10.13 -3.50 -1.32
N MET A 96 -8.88 -3.73 -0.88
CA MET A 96 -8.57 -4.64 0.21
C MET A 96 -9.31 -4.25 1.49
N ALA A 97 -9.26 -2.96 1.88
CA ALA A 97 -9.92 -2.46 3.08
C ALA A 97 -11.44 -2.65 3.03
N VAL A 98 -12.09 -2.23 1.93
CA VAL A 98 -13.54 -2.29 1.78
C VAL A 98 -14.03 -3.73 1.76
N ALA A 99 -13.37 -4.61 1.02
CA ALA A 99 -13.77 -6.02 0.93
C ALA A 99 -13.53 -6.77 2.24
N ALA A 100 -12.39 -6.54 2.91
CA ALA A 100 -12.12 -7.14 4.21
C ALA A 100 -13.17 -6.68 5.25
N LEU A 101 -13.50 -5.39 5.26
CA LEU A 101 -14.53 -4.85 6.15
C LEU A 101 -15.91 -5.45 5.85
N ALA A 102 -16.31 -5.52 4.58
CA ALA A 102 -17.60 -6.08 4.18
C ALA A 102 -17.74 -7.56 4.57
N LEU A 103 -16.70 -8.36 4.35
CA LEU A 103 -16.71 -9.78 4.75
C LEU A 103 -16.77 -9.94 6.27
N LEU A 104 -16.01 -9.14 7.01
CA LEU A 104 -16.01 -9.20 8.47
C LEU A 104 -17.37 -8.79 9.04
N LEU A 105 -18.00 -7.74 8.50
CA LEU A 105 -19.37 -7.38 8.84
C LEU A 105 -20.37 -8.48 8.49
N GLY A 106 -20.20 -9.16 7.35
CA GLY A 106 -21.02 -10.32 6.98
C GLY A 106 -20.91 -11.47 7.99
N ILE A 107 -19.71 -11.77 8.48
CA ILE A 107 -19.50 -12.79 9.53
C ILE A 107 -20.18 -12.38 10.83
N LEU A 108 -19.99 -11.13 11.27
CA LEU A 108 -20.61 -10.62 12.50
C LEU A 108 -22.13 -10.58 12.40
N TRP A 109 -22.68 -10.23 11.23
CA TRP A 109 -24.11 -10.27 10.98
C TRP A 109 -24.66 -11.70 11.03
N ALA A 110 -23.97 -12.65 10.40
CA ALA A 110 -24.33 -14.06 10.46
C ALA A 110 -24.32 -14.62 11.89
N ALA A 111 -23.44 -14.12 12.76
CA ALA A 111 -23.40 -14.50 14.17
C ALA A 111 -24.66 -14.14 14.95
N GLN A 112 -25.39 -13.09 14.52
CA GLN A 112 -26.60 -12.62 15.20
C GLN A 112 -27.86 -13.41 14.80
N LEU A 113 -27.77 -14.26 13.77
CA LEU A 113 -28.90 -15.09 13.36
C LEU A 113 -29.08 -16.24 14.35
N PRO A 114 -30.31 -16.44 14.89
CA PRO A 114 -30.61 -17.60 15.71
C PRO A 114 -30.26 -18.88 14.95
N GLN A 115 -29.43 -19.74 15.55
CA GLN A 115 -29.16 -21.07 15.03
C GLN A 115 -30.44 -21.91 15.29
N ALA A 116 -31.33 -21.95 14.30
CA ALA A 116 -32.59 -22.71 14.34
C ALA A 116 -32.35 -24.22 14.20
#